data_AF-A0A379DYL5-F1
#
_entry.id   AF-A0A379DYL5-F1
#
_cell.length_a   1.000
_cell.length_b   1.000
_cell.length_c   1.000
_cell.angle_alpha   90.00
_cell.angle_beta   90.00
_cell.angle_gamma   90.00
#
_symmetry.space_group_name_H-M   'P 1'
#
loop_
_entity.id
_entity.type
_entity.pdbx_description
1 polymer ?
#
loop_
_entity_poly.entity_id
_entity_poly.type
_entity_poly.pdbx_seq_one_letter_code
_entity_poly.pdbx_strand_id
1 'polypeptide(L)'
;MNLEEKLLSEYGNKRPFKLPEGYFDNLDEQIISQIVEVKDDTNNHEKVNIKPIRRFRPLLIAASFVGLIVVGVASINLFQQYQSAEKVETKVNKLMMQPTSQKKIDSSEMEEAEEYMMIDQDDMYNYLADN
;
A
#
# COMPACT_ATOMS: atom_id res chain seq x y z
N MET A 1 50.84 -25.77 32.71
CA MET A 1 49.58 -26.08 33.43
C MET A 1 48.54 -26.37 32.37
N ASN A 2 47.88 -27.53 32.41
CA ASN A 2 46.80 -27.86 31.48
C ASN A 2 45.53 -27.08 31.81
N LEU A 3 44.69 -26.81 30.81
CA LEU A 3 43.43 -26.07 30.99
C LEU A 3 42.53 -26.77 32.02
N GLU A 4 42.46 -28.10 31.95
CA GLU A 4 41.70 -28.93 32.88
C GLU A 4 42.19 -28.78 34.33
N GLU A 5 43.50 -28.80 34.56
CA GLU A 5 44.10 -28.61 35.89
C GLU A 5 43.78 -27.22 36.47
N LYS A 6 43.76 -26.19 35.62
CA LYS A 6 43.40 -24.82 36.01
C LYS A 6 41.91 -24.72 36.38
N LEU A 7 41.03 -25.35 35.60
CA LEU A 7 39.60 -25.34 35.87
C LEU A 7 39.25 -26.11 37.15
N LEU A 8 39.94 -27.23 37.40
CA LEU A 8 39.77 -28.01 38.62
C LEU A 8 40.30 -27.28 39.86
N SER A 9 41.38 -26.52 39.75
CA SER A 9 41.89 -25.74 40.89
C SER A 9 41.03 -24.51 41.20
N GLU A 10 40.50 -23.85 40.16
CA GLU A 10 39.71 -22.63 40.28
C GLU A 10 38.25 -22.91 40.69
N TYR A 11 37.61 -23.95 40.13
CA TYR A 11 36.19 -24.25 40.33
C TYR A 11 35.94 -25.54 41.16
N GLY A 12 36.94 -26.41 41.29
CA GLY A 12 36.79 -27.70 41.95
C GLY A 12 35.87 -28.67 41.22
N ASN A 13 35.63 -29.85 41.80
CA ASN A 13 34.61 -30.80 41.31
C ASN A 13 33.26 -30.54 41.99
N LYS A 14 32.85 -29.27 42.07
CA LYS A 14 31.54 -28.90 42.62
C LYS A 14 30.51 -29.11 41.51
N ARG A 15 29.49 -29.93 41.79
CA ARG A 15 28.32 -30.08 40.92
C ARG A 15 27.21 -29.16 41.45
N PRO A 16 27.09 -27.91 40.96
CA PRO A 16 26.10 -26.95 41.46
C PRO A 16 24.67 -27.32 41.05
N PHE A 17 24.52 -28.15 40.01
CA PHE A 17 23.21 -28.62 39.55
C PHE A 17 22.95 -30.01 40.10
N LYS A 18 22.00 -30.10 41.02
CA LYS A 18 21.36 -31.34 41.41
C LYS A 18 19.89 -31.24 41.03
N LEU A 19 19.38 -32.30 40.43
CA LEU A 19 17.97 -32.39 40.12
C LEU A 19 17.20 -32.71 41.39
N PRO A 20 16.01 -32.12 41.58
CA PRO A 20 15.06 -32.59 42.57
C PRO A 20 14.75 -34.08 42.36
N GLU A 21 14.47 -34.79 43.45
CA GLU A 21 13.99 -36.16 43.38
C GLU A 21 12.69 -36.20 42.56
N GLY A 22 12.60 -37.14 41.61
CA GLY A 22 11.43 -37.32 40.76
C GLY A 22 11.18 -36.23 39.70
N TYR A 23 12.16 -35.38 39.38
CA TYR A 23 12.02 -34.34 38.35
C TYR A 23 11.52 -34.87 36.99
N PHE A 24 11.98 -36.05 36.60
CA PHE A 24 11.61 -36.66 35.32
C PHE A 24 10.31 -37.50 35.40
N ASP A 25 9.79 -37.78 36.60
CA ASP A 25 8.65 -38.70 36.77
C ASP A 25 7.36 -38.12 36.17
N ASN A 26 7.22 -36.79 36.15
CA ASN A 26 6.04 -36.09 35.63
C ASN A 26 6.36 -35.15 34.45
N LEU A 27 7.57 -35.23 33.90
CA LEU A 27 8.01 -34.33 32.82
C LEU A 27 7.16 -34.54 31.56
N ASP A 28 6.88 -35.80 31.21
CA ASP A 28 6.10 -36.15 30.03
C ASP A 28 4.67 -35.59 30.12
N GLU A 29 4.05 -35.69 31.29
CA GLU A 29 2.72 -35.13 31.56
C GLU A 29 2.70 -33.61 31.44
N GLN A 30 3.72 -32.92 31.97
CA GLN A 30 3.86 -31.46 31.86
C GLN A 30 4.06 -30.98 30.43
N ILE A 31 4.85 -31.71 29.63
CA ILE A 31 5.06 -31.38 28.22
C ILE A 31 3.75 -31.53 27.44
N ILE A 32 3.04 -32.63 27.64
CA ILE A 32 1.76 -32.89 26.95
C ILE A 32 0.71 -31.86 27.37
N SER A 33 0.61 -31.51 28.66
CA SER A 33 -0.36 -30.52 29.14
C SER A 33 -0.12 -29.15 28.52
N GLN A 34 1.13 -28.70 28.43
CA GLN A 34 1.49 -27.42 27.79
C GLN A 34 1.18 -27.41 26.29
N ILE A 35 1.38 -28.52 25.59
CA ILE A 35 1.05 -28.62 24.16
C ILE A 35 -0.46 -28.56 23.92
N VAL A 36 -1.27 -29.14 24.82
CA VAL A 36 -2.74 -29.13 24.74
C VAL A 36 -3.28 -27.75 25.10
N GLU A 37 -2.79 -27.12 26.16
CA GLU A 37 -3.19 -25.77 26.59
C GLU A 37 -2.96 -24.71 25.51
N VAL A 38 -1.80 -24.75 24.83
CA VAL A 38 -1.48 -23.84 23.72
C VAL A 38 -2.42 -24.02 22.51
N LYS A 39 -3.00 -25.20 22.33
CA LYS A 39 -4.01 -25.44 21.27
C LYS A 39 -5.39 -24.88 21.66
N ASP A 40 -5.73 -24.87 22.94
CA ASP A 40 -6.98 -24.33 23.43
C ASP A 40 -6.98 -22.80 23.54
N ASP A 41 -5.82 -22.17 23.69
CA ASP A 41 -5.68 -20.70 23.65
C ASP A 41 -5.90 -20.10 22.25
N THR A 42 -5.92 -20.92 21.19
CA THR A 42 -6.34 -20.48 19.85
C THR A 42 -7.88 -20.33 19.74
N ASN A 43 -8.64 -20.88 20.70
CA ASN A 43 -10.11 -20.78 20.73
C ASN A 43 -10.63 -19.62 21.59
N ASN A 44 -9.76 -18.97 22.38
CA ASN A 44 -10.09 -17.80 23.20
C ASN A 44 -9.68 -16.48 22.55
N HIS A 45 -9.68 -16.41 21.21
CA HIS A 45 -9.78 -15.13 20.54
C HIS A 45 -11.17 -14.56 20.83
N GLU A 46 -11.22 -13.66 21.82
CA GLU A 46 -12.27 -12.66 21.97
C GLU A 46 -12.70 -12.24 20.56
N LYS A 47 -13.94 -12.60 20.20
CA LYS A 47 -14.47 -12.38 18.85
C LYS A 47 -14.55 -10.88 18.62
N VAL A 48 -13.44 -10.30 18.17
CA VAL A 48 -13.43 -8.91 17.75
C VAL A 48 -14.39 -8.87 16.57
N ASN A 49 -15.54 -8.24 16.78
CA ASN A 49 -16.56 -8.07 15.76
C ASN A 49 -16.06 -7.01 14.77
N ILE A 50 -15.09 -7.41 13.94
CA ILE A 50 -14.53 -6.58 12.89
C ILE A 50 -15.59 -6.54 11.80
N LYS A 51 -16.44 -5.51 11.83
CA LYS A 51 -17.39 -5.26 10.75
C LYS A 51 -16.63 -5.18 9.42
N PRO A 52 -17.03 -5.91 8.36
CA PRO A 52 -16.29 -5.92 7.10
C PRO A 52 -16.55 -4.62 6.32
N ILE A 53 -15.87 -3.54 6.71
CA ILE A 53 -15.89 -2.23 6.05
C ILE A 53 -15.46 -2.32 4.58
N ARG A 54 -14.77 -3.41 4.20
CA ARG A 54 -14.34 -3.70 2.83
C ARG A 54 -15.51 -3.93 1.85
N ARG A 55 -16.69 -4.35 2.33
CA ARG A 55 -17.85 -4.67 1.48
C ARG A 55 -18.61 -3.42 1.00
N PHE A 56 -18.44 -2.28 1.66
CA PHE A 56 -19.07 -1.01 1.29
C PHE A 56 -18.18 -0.13 0.39
N ARG A 57 -16.95 -0.57 0.10
CA ARG A 57 -16.03 0.11 -0.83
C ARG A 57 -16.61 0.37 -2.24
N PRO A 58 -17.35 -0.55 -2.89
CA PRO A 58 -17.91 -0.26 -4.21
C PRO A 58 -19.06 0.77 -4.16
N LEU A 59 -19.72 0.92 -3.01
CA LEU A 59 -20.85 1.85 -2.84
C LEU A 59 -20.34 3.31 -2.69
N LEU A 60 -19.15 3.47 -2.12
CA LEU A 60 -18.50 4.79 -1.98
C LEU A 60 -17.96 5.33 -3.31
N ILE A 61 -17.50 4.45 -4.20
CA ILE A 61 -16.97 4.81 -5.53
C ILE A 61 -18.10 5.24 -6.48
N ALA A 62 -19.28 4.63 -6.39
CA ALA A 62 -20.43 5.00 -7.23
C ALA A 62 -21.00 6.39 -6.91
N ALA A 63 -20.95 6.82 -5.64
CA ALA A 63 -21.43 8.15 -5.22
C ALA A 63 -20.63 9.31 -5.86
N SER A 64 -19.37 9.08 -6.21
CA SER A 64 -18.51 10.09 -6.83
C SER A 64 -18.99 10.53 -8.21
N PHE A 65 -19.58 9.62 -9.00
CA PHE A 65 -20.09 9.96 -10.33
C PHE A 65 -21.30 10.89 -10.27
N VAL A 66 -22.22 10.66 -9.32
CA VAL A 66 -23.39 11.53 -9.13
C VAL A 66 -22.95 12.92 -8.66
N GLY A 67 -21.94 13.00 -7.79
CA GLY A 67 -21.34 14.26 -7.33
C GLY A 67 -20.72 15.07 -8.47
N LEU A 68 -19.93 14.46 -9.36
CA LEU A 68 -19.32 15.14 -10.50
C LEU A 68 -20.36 15.67 -11.50
N ILE A 69 -21.44 14.92 -11.72
CA ILE A 69 -22.53 15.36 -12.61
C ILE A 69 -23.25 16.57 -12.02
N VAL A 70 -23.59 16.55 -10.73
CA VAL A 70 -24.27 17.67 -10.05
C VAL A 70 -23.39 18.91 -9.99
N VAL A 71 -22.11 18.76 -9.64
CA VAL A 71 -21.14 19.86 -9.62
C VAL A 71 -20.93 20.42 -11.02
N GLY A 72 -20.77 19.58 -12.04
CA GLY A 72 -20.63 20.03 -13.43
C GLY A 72 -21.84 20.80 -13.94
N VAL A 73 -23.06 20.31 -13.68
CA VAL A 73 -24.30 21.01 -14.05
C VAL A 73 -24.45 22.32 -13.28
N ALA A 74 -24.14 22.35 -11.97
CA ALA A 74 -24.18 23.57 -11.17
C ALA A 74 -23.14 24.60 -11.65
N SER A 75 -21.93 24.17 -12.01
CA SER A 75 -20.89 25.03 -12.56
C SER A 75 -21.30 25.67 -13.88
N ILE A 76 -21.95 24.92 -14.78
CA ILE A 76 -22.46 25.48 -16.05
C ILE A 76 -23.61 26.47 -15.80
N ASN A 77 -24.55 26.15 -14.90
CA ASN A 77 -25.65 27.04 -14.55
C ASN A 77 -25.16 28.32 -13.86
N LEU A 78 -24.20 28.23 -12.95
CA LEU A 78 -23.57 29.38 -12.31
C LEU A 78 -22.77 30.22 -13.32
N PHE A 79 -22.02 29.58 -14.22
CA PHE A 79 -21.23 30.28 -15.25
C PHE A 79 -22.11 31.06 -16.24
N GLN A 80 -23.31 30.57 -16.57
CA GLN A 80 -24.29 31.32 -17.37
C GLN A 80 -24.80 32.58 -16.65
N GLN A 81 -24.92 32.54 -15.33
CA GLN A 81 -25.30 33.69 -14.51
C GLN A 81 -24.17 34.72 -14.41
N TYR A 82 -22.90 34.28 -14.33
CA TYR A 82 -21.74 35.18 -14.43
C TYR A 82 -21.62 35.83 -15.83
N GLN A 83 -21.87 35.08 -16.91
CA GLN A 83 -21.87 35.60 -18.29
C GLN A 83 -23.00 36.59 -18.59
N SER A 84 -23.98 36.76 -17.70
CA SER A 84 -25.02 37.79 -17.84
C SER A 84 -24.59 39.17 -17.30
N ALA A 85 -23.50 39.25 -16.56
CA ALA A 85 -22.92 40.50 -16.06
C ALA A 85 -21.82 41.09 -16.98
N GLU A 86 -21.27 40.31 -17.91
CA GLU A 86 -20.17 40.71 -18.82
C GLU A 86 -20.63 40.76 -20.30
N LYS A 87 -21.75 41.42 -20.57
CA LYS A 87 -22.25 41.66 -21.95
C LYS A 87 -22.32 43.13 -22.36
N VAL A 88 -21.43 43.98 -21.81
CA VAL A 88 -21.40 45.41 -22.17
C VAL A 88 -20.19 45.80 -23.04
N GLU A 89 -19.05 45.09 -23.02
CA GLU A 89 -17.82 45.62 -23.66
C GLU A 89 -17.23 44.85 -24.87
N THR A 90 -17.78 43.72 -25.32
CA THR A 90 -17.15 42.91 -26.39
C THR A 90 -17.83 43.02 -27.77
N LYS A 91 -18.68 44.04 -27.98
CA LYS A 91 -19.35 44.24 -29.28
C LYS A 91 -18.56 45.07 -30.31
N VAL A 92 -17.42 45.65 -29.93
CA VAL A 92 -16.65 46.56 -30.82
C VAL A 92 -15.48 45.86 -31.54
N ASN A 93 -14.97 44.73 -31.03
CA ASN A 93 -13.74 44.11 -31.55
C ASN A 93 -13.94 42.77 -32.29
N LYS A 94 -15.17 42.23 -32.33
CA LYS A 94 -15.50 40.94 -32.98
C LYS A 94 -16.14 41.11 -34.37
N LEU A 95 -15.66 42.07 -35.14
CA LEU A 95 -16.00 42.23 -36.57
C LEU A 95 -14.77 42.04 -37.47
N MET A 96 -13.59 41.85 -36.89
CA MET A 96 -12.32 41.74 -37.62
C MET A 96 -11.55 40.49 -37.17
N MET A 97 -12.08 39.29 -37.48
CA MET A 97 -11.32 38.05 -37.74
C MET A 97 -12.29 36.87 -37.73
N GLN A 98 -12.46 36.28 -38.90
CA GLN A 98 -13.24 35.08 -39.16
C GLN A 98 -12.25 33.86 -39.24
N PRO A 99 -12.70 32.63 -39.55
CA PRO A 99 -12.84 31.48 -38.65
C PRO A 99 -11.84 30.32 -38.93
N THR A 100 -11.59 29.40 -37.97
CA THR A 100 -11.07 28.03 -38.19
C THR A 100 -11.07 27.24 -36.86
N SER A 101 -11.97 26.27 -36.65
CA SER A 101 -11.83 24.82 -36.92
C SER A 101 -11.02 24.02 -35.87
N GLN A 102 -11.73 23.09 -35.21
CA GLN A 102 -11.32 21.78 -34.66
C GLN A 102 -9.82 21.54 -34.36
N LYS A 103 -9.44 21.43 -33.07
CA LYS A 103 -8.09 21.01 -32.65
C LYS A 103 -7.93 19.48 -32.76
N LYS A 104 -7.25 19.01 -33.83
CA LYS A 104 -6.62 17.68 -33.90
C LYS A 104 -5.41 17.66 -32.95
N ILE A 105 -5.16 16.52 -32.31
CA ILE A 105 -3.91 16.27 -31.56
C ILE A 105 -2.78 16.19 -32.60
N ASP A 106 -1.72 16.97 -32.39
CA ASP A 106 -0.58 17.09 -33.29
C ASP A 106 0.42 15.97 -33.00
N SER A 107 0.83 15.23 -34.03
CA SER A 107 1.71 14.05 -33.91
C SER A 107 3.17 14.42 -33.59
N SER A 108 3.50 15.70 -33.68
CA SER A 108 4.82 16.29 -33.39
C SER A 108 5.26 16.10 -31.94
N GLU A 109 4.34 16.24 -30.98
CA GLU A 109 4.62 16.06 -29.54
C GLU A 109 4.85 14.58 -29.17
N MET A 110 4.30 13.63 -29.94
CA MET A 110 4.55 12.19 -29.75
C MET A 110 5.88 11.76 -30.37
N GLU A 111 6.24 12.31 -31.54
CA GLU A 111 7.51 12.03 -32.20
C GLU A 111 8.71 12.50 -31.37
N GLU A 112 8.58 13.64 -30.67
CA GLU A 112 9.56 14.12 -29.71
C GLU A 112 9.73 13.15 -28.52
N ALA A 113 8.62 12.64 -27.96
CA ALA A 113 8.68 11.65 -26.89
C ALA A 113 9.32 10.33 -27.34
N GLU A 114 9.11 9.91 -28.59
CA GLU A 114 9.74 8.73 -29.19
C GLU A 114 11.26 8.91 -29.36
N GLU A 115 11.71 10.10 -29.73
CA GLU A 115 13.14 10.44 -29.80
C GLU A 115 13.80 10.43 -28.41
N TYR A 116 13.09 10.88 -27.36
CA TYR A 116 13.57 10.80 -25.98
C TYR A 116 13.54 9.39 -25.39
N MET A 117 12.74 8.49 -25.95
CA MET A 117 12.61 7.10 -25.52
C MET A 117 13.54 6.14 -26.28
N MET A 118 14.54 6.62 -27.03
CA MET A 118 15.55 5.82 -27.73
C MET A 118 16.21 4.77 -26.80
N ILE A 119 15.51 3.65 -26.63
CA ILE A 119 15.90 2.52 -25.80
C ILE A 119 16.22 1.41 -26.79
N ASP A 120 17.50 1.12 -26.93
CA ASP A 120 17.92 0.08 -27.86
C ASP A 120 17.51 -1.29 -27.29
N GLN A 121 17.33 -2.26 -28.17
CA GLN A 121 16.96 -3.61 -27.75
C GLN A 121 17.99 -4.18 -26.74
N ASP A 122 19.25 -3.79 -26.87
CA ASP A 122 20.34 -4.20 -25.98
C ASP A 122 20.22 -3.57 -24.58
N ASP A 123 19.72 -2.34 -24.47
CA ASP A 123 19.46 -1.68 -23.19
C ASP A 123 18.37 -2.44 -22.40
N MET A 124 17.36 -2.96 -23.08
CA MET A 124 16.32 -3.80 -22.48
C MET A 124 16.90 -5.09 -21.86
N TYR A 125 17.87 -5.73 -22.54
CA TYR A 125 18.51 -6.94 -22.04
C TYR A 125 19.41 -6.67 -20.83
N ASN A 126 20.08 -5.51 -20.78
CA ASN A 126 20.91 -5.14 -19.64
C ASN A 126 20.09 -5.02 -18.34
N TYR A 127 18.87 -4.49 -18.39
CA TYR A 127 17.98 -4.43 -17.21
C TYR A 127 17.51 -5.80 -16.72
N LEU A 128 17.35 -6.76 -17.64
CA LEU A 128 16.94 -8.12 -17.32
C LEU A 128 18.11 -9.00 -16.86
N ALA A 129 19.33 -8.67 -17.28
CA ALA A 129 20.53 -9.40 -16.91
C ALA A 129 21.12 -8.98 -15.55
N ASP A 130 20.77 -7.80 -15.03
CA ASP A 130 21.26 -7.25 -13.77
C ASP A 130 20.39 -7.63 -12.54
N ASN A 131 19.54 -8.67 -12.65
CA ASN A 131 18.79 -9.30 -11.54
C ASN A 131 19.10 -10.80 -11.40
#